data_AF-A0A7C2G6B0-F1
#
_entry.id   AF-A0A7C2G6B0-F1
#
_cell.length_a   1.000
_cell.length_b   1.000
_cell.length_c   1.000
_cell.angle_alpha   90.00
_cell.angle_beta   90.00
_cell.angle_gamma   90.00
#
_symmetry.space_group_name_H-M   'P 1'
#
loop_
_entity.id
_entity.type
_entity.pdbx_description
1 polymer ?
#
loop_
_entity_poly.entity_id
_entity_poly.type
_entity_poly.pdbx_seq_one_letter_code
_entity_poly.pdbx_strand_id
1 'polypeptide(L)'
;MLNEHQRRRLEVSLGLFDRALLEVTYLSADLPRGEMFEVTSDLTPDEHAEIRRTIAQIRERMGQLRERFHLQPHHRDVRSLLRGYFAHFWAVLSDCRASKLRGYGDVAPRLEQVLDPEVEALLVLIERLERMVERQ
;
A
#
# COMPACT_ATOMS: atom_id res chain seq x y z
N MET A 1 -29.62 -0.46 20.12
CA MET A 1 -28.64 -0.43 19.00
C MET A 1 -27.24 -0.19 19.55
N LEU A 2 -26.19 -0.36 18.74
CA LEU A 2 -24.78 -0.40 19.18
C LEU A 2 -24.41 0.78 20.10
N ASN A 3 -23.65 0.49 21.16
CA ASN A 3 -23.03 1.55 21.96
C ASN A 3 -21.86 2.21 21.20
N GLU A 4 -21.32 3.27 21.75
CA GLU A 4 -20.27 4.05 21.08
C GLU A 4 -19.00 3.22 20.79
N HIS A 5 -18.55 2.41 21.75
CA HIS A 5 -17.37 1.56 21.59
C HIS A 5 -17.59 0.49 20.51
N GLN A 6 -18.77 -0.13 20.50
CA GLN A 6 -19.16 -1.12 19.50
C GLN A 6 -19.25 -0.48 18.10
N ARG A 7 -19.83 0.72 18.00
CA ARG A 7 -19.91 1.47 16.75
C ARG A 7 -18.52 1.82 16.22
N ARG A 8 -17.65 2.40 17.06
CA ARG A 8 -16.27 2.74 16.69
C ARG A 8 -15.48 1.50 16.25
N ARG A 9 -15.64 0.38 16.96
CA ARG A 9 -15.00 -0.88 16.57
C ARG A 9 -15.49 -1.35 15.20
N LEU A 10 -16.79 -1.27 14.93
CA LEU A 10 -17.38 -1.66 13.65
C LEU A 10 -16.91 -0.74 12.51
N GLU A 11 -16.87 0.57 12.72
CA GLU A 11 -16.35 1.54 11.76
C GLU A 11 -14.91 1.21 11.36
N VAL A 12 -14.03 0.92 12.34
CA VAL A 12 -12.64 0.55 12.08
C VAL A 12 -12.55 -0.75 11.29
N SER A 13 -13.27 -1.79 11.72
CA SER A 13 -13.23 -3.10 11.05
C SER A 13 -13.74 -3.02 9.61
N LEU A 14 -14.88 -2.35 9.38
CA LEU A 14 -15.43 -2.18 8.03
C LEU A 14 -14.56 -1.28 7.16
N GLY A 15 -13.93 -0.24 7.73
CA GLY A 15 -12.98 0.59 6.98
C GLY A 15 -11.73 -0.17 6.53
N LEU A 16 -11.19 -1.05 7.37
CA LEU A 16 -10.08 -1.93 7.00
C LEU A 16 -10.50 -2.94 5.91
N PHE A 17 -11.69 -3.52 6.04
CA PHE A 17 -12.23 -4.44 5.06
C PHE A 17 -12.49 -3.76 3.70
N ASP A 18 -13.08 -2.57 3.68
CA ASP A 18 -13.33 -1.80 2.45
C ASP A 18 -12.01 -1.49 1.70
N ARG A 19 -10.96 -1.12 2.45
CA ARG A 19 -9.63 -0.91 1.88
C ARG A 19 -9.04 -2.17 1.27
N ALA A 20 -9.18 -3.32 1.92
CA ALA A 20 -8.72 -4.59 1.37
C ALA A 20 -9.48 -4.97 0.09
N LEU A 21 -10.79 -4.71 0.03
CA LEU A 21 -11.58 -4.96 -1.19
C LEU A 21 -11.14 -4.07 -2.36
N LEU A 22 -10.69 -2.84 -2.11
CA LEU A 22 -10.09 -2.00 -3.16
C LEU A 22 -8.84 -2.66 -3.74
N GLU A 23 -7.96 -3.20 -2.90
CA GLU A 23 -6.75 -3.91 -3.33
C GLU A 23 -7.07 -5.15 -4.18
N VAL A 24 -8.02 -5.98 -3.74
CA VAL A 24 -8.50 -7.13 -4.53
C VAL A 24 -9.10 -6.67 -5.87
N THR A 25 -9.81 -5.54 -5.88
CA THR A 25 -10.36 -4.99 -7.13
C THR A 25 -9.26 -4.66 -8.12
N TYR A 26 -8.18 -4.01 -7.68
CA TYR A 26 -7.03 -3.69 -8.54
C TYR A 26 -6.39 -4.94 -9.12
N LEU A 27 -6.10 -5.95 -8.29
CA LEU A 27 -5.53 -7.23 -8.73
C LEU A 27 -6.43 -7.99 -9.71
N SER A 28 -7.75 -7.77 -9.66
CA SER A 28 -8.71 -8.39 -10.59
C SER A 28 -8.90 -7.63 -11.91
N ALA A 29 -8.26 -6.46 -12.09
CA ALA A 29 -8.49 -5.57 -13.22
C ALA A 29 -7.21 -5.28 -14.02
N ASP A 30 -6.12 -4.91 -13.35
CA ASP A 30 -4.83 -4.64 -13.96
C ASP A 30 -3.72 -5.10 -13.01
N LEU A 31 -2.92 -6.06 -13.46
CA LEU A 31 -1.89 -6.65 -12.61
C LEU A 31 -0.69 -5.70 -12.54
N PRO A 32 -0.28 -5.27 -11.34
CA PRO A 32 0.81 -4.34 -11.21
C PRO A 32 2.13 -4.99 -11.65
N ARG A 33 2.91 -4.24 -12.43
CA ARG A 33 4.26 -4.59 -12.85
C ARG A 33 5.22 -3.46 -12.49
N GLY A 34 6.31 -3.82 -11.80
CA GLY A 34 7.43 -2.93 -11.52
C GLY A 34 8.73 -3.44 -12.12
N GLU A 35 9.80 -2.66 -11.98
CA GLU A 35 11.13 -3.05 -12.48
C GLU A 35 11.71 -4.26 -11.74
N MET A 36 11.30 -4.45 -10.47
CA MET A 36 11.81 -5.50 -9.58
C MET A 36 10.73 -6.50 -9.12
N PHE A 37 9.51 -6.40 -9.65
CA PHE A 37 8.44 -7.36 -9.34
C PHE A 37 7.43 -7.46 -10.49
N GLU A 38 6.86 -8.64 -10.66
CA GLU A 38 5.78 -8.90 -11.61
C GLU A 38 4.70 -9.72 -10.92
N VAL A 39 3.45 -9.31 -11.09
CA VAL A 39 2.29 -10.09 -10.64
C VAL A 39 1.69 -10.80 -11.85
N THR A 40 1.55 -12.11 -11.75
CA THR A 40 0.88 -12.94 -12.75
C THR A 40 -0.46 -13.45 -12.20
N SER A 41 -1.40 -13.76 -13.09
CA SER A 41 -2.71 -14.32 -12.77
C SER A 41 -3.01 -15.46 -13.73
N ASP A 42 -3.52 -16.56 -13.18
CA ASP A 42 -4.10 -17.70 -13.91
C ASP A 42 -5.62 -17.67 -13.93
N LEU A 43 -6.25 -16.61 -13.38
CA LEU A 43 -7.70 -16.46 -13.35
C LEU A 43 -8.28 -16.33 -14.77
N THR A 44 -9.34 -17.08 -15.01
CA THR A 44 -10.12 -17.02 -16.23
C THR A 44 -10.97 -15.72 -16.29
N PRO A 45 -11.41 -15.30 -17.49
CA PRO A 45 -12.31 -14.15 -17.63
C PRO A 45 -13.61 -14.26 -16.80
N ASP A 46 -14.13 -15.48 -16.64
CA ASP A 46 -15.34 -15.76 -15.86
C ASP A 46 -15.09 -15.60 -14.36
N GLU A 47 -13.94 -16.07 -13.85
CA GLU A 47 -13.54 -15.88 -12.45
C GLU A 47 -13.32 -14.39 -12.15
N HIS A 48 -12.67 -13.66 -13.05
CA HIS A 48 -12.54 -12.21 -12.95
C HIS A 48 -13.91 -11.49 -12.87
N ALA A 49 -14.87 -11.92 -13.70
CA ALA A 49 -16.22 -11.36 -13.68
C ALA A 49 -16.97 -11.70 -12.38
N GLU A 50 -16.82 -12.93 -11.88
CA GLU A 50 -17.42 -13.40 -10.64
C GLU A 50 -16.89 -12.62 -9.42
N ILE A 51 -15.57 -12.43 -9.35
CA ILE A 51 -14.92 -11.66 -8.28
C ILE A 51 -15.46 -10.23 -8.27
N ARG A 52 -15.49 -9.55 -9.42
CA ARG A 52 -16.01 -8.17 -9.51
C ARG A 52 -17.47 -8.09 -9.07
N ARG A 53 -18.31 -9.04 -9.49
CA ARG A 53 -19.73 -9.09 -9.11
C ARG A 53 -19.90 -9.30 -7.61
N THR A 54 -19.11 -10.21 -7.04
CA THR A 54 -19.12 -10.51 -5.60
C THR A 54 -18.67 -9.30 -4.79
N ILE A 55 -17.60 -8.60 -5.20
CA ILE A 55 -17.14 -7.37 -4.54
C ILE A 55 -18.23 -6.29 -4.57
N ALA A 56 -18.94 -6.13 -5.69
CA ALA A 56 -20.05 -5.18 -5.80
C ALA A 56 -21.17 -5.49 -4.78
N GLN A 57 -21.56 -6.77 -4.66
CA GLN A 57 -22.56 -7.20 -3.67
C GLN A 57 -22.09 -6.96 -2.23
N ILE A 58 -20.82 -7.20 -1.93
CA ILE A 58 -20.24 -6.92 -0.61
C ILE A 58 -20.35 -5.43 -0.29
N ARG A 59 -19.96 -4.56 -1.22
CA ARG A 59 -20.03 -3.10 -1.04
C ARG A 59 -21.46 -2.61 -0.84
N GLU A 60 -22.43 -3.17 -1.56
CA GLU A 60 -23.85 -2.85 -1.35
C GLU A 60 -24.29 -3.18 0.08
N ARG A 61 -23.96 -4.38 0.59
CA ARG A 61 -24.25 -4.77 1.97
C ARG A 61 -23.56 -3.85 2.98
N MET A 62 -22.33 -3.43 2.72
CA MET A 62 -21.62 -2.48 3.56
C MET A 62 -22.31 -1.11 3.58
N GLY A 63 -22.83 -0.63 2.44
CA GLY A 63 -23.63 0.59 2.36
C GLY A 63 -24.88 0.52 3.24
N GLN A 64 -25.61 -0.60 3.19
CA GLN A 64 -26.77 -0.85 4.03
C GLN A 64 -26.42 -0.87 5.53
N LEU A 65 -25.29 -1.51 5.90
CA LEU A 65 -24.80 -1.51 7.29
C LEU A 65 -24.42 -0.10 7.75
N ARG A 66 -23.76 0.68 6.89
CA ARG A 66 -23.38 2.06 7.18
C ARG A 66 -24.60 2.91 7.51
N GLU A 67 -25.64 2.83 6.69
CA GLU A 67 -26.90 3.56 6.87
C GLU A 67 -27.63 3.09 8.13
N ARG A 68 -27.80 1.78 8.30
CA ARG A 68 -28.54 1.19 9.44
C ARG A 68 -27.92 1.49 10.79
N PHE A 69 -26.59 1.57 10.87
CA PHE A 69 -25.86 1.78 12.12
C PHE A 69 -25.23 3.18 12.25
N HIS A 70 -25.54 4.09 11.33
CA HIS A 70 -25.01 5.46 11.26
C HIS A 70 -23.47 5.53 11.36
N LEU A 71 -22.81 4.61 10.67
CA LEU A 71 -21.35 4.48 10.71
C LEU A 71 -20.69 5.61 9.91
N GLN A 72 -19.61 6.15 10.44
CA GLN A 72 -18.84 7.19 9.77
C GLN A 72 -17.65 6.59 8.98
N PRO A 73 -17.39 7.07 7.74
CA PRO A 73 -16.18 6.73 7.02
C PRO A 73 -14.92 7.19 7.76
N HIS A 74 -13.85 6.40 7.65
CA HIS A 74 -12.52 6.81 8.13
C HIS A 74 -11.85 7.70 7.09
N HIS A 75 -11.68 8.98 7.42
CA HIS A 75 -10.92 9.91 6.59
C HIS A 75 -9.43 9.80 6.89
N ARG A 76 -8.63 9.62 5.83
CA ARG A 76 -7.16 9.77 5.92
C ARG A 76 -6.70 10.79 4.90
N ASP A 77 -5.81 11.66 5.35
CA ASP A 77 -5.18 12.66 4.50
C ASP A 77 -4.15 11.99 3.58
N VAL A 78 -4.22 12.29 2.29
CA VAL A 78 -3.33 11.70 1.29
C VAL A 78 -1.86 12.05 1.55
N ARG A 79 -1.57 13.26 2.06
CA ARG A 79 -0.18 13.64 2.37
C ARG A 79 0.34 12.84 3.56
N SER A 80 -0.48 12.62 4.58
CA SER A 80 -0.11 11.74 5.70
C SER A 80 0.18 10.31 5.24
N LEU A 81 -0.57 9.78 4.28
CA LEU A 81 -0.31 8.45 3.71
C LEU A 81 1.01 8.45 2.93
N LEU A 82 1.21 9.43 2.04
CA LEU A 82 2.41 9.55 1.22
C LEU A 82 3.68 9.71 2.06
N ARG A 83 3.67 10.52 3.11
CA ARG A 83 4.79 10.64 4.06
C ARG A 83 5.14 9.30 4.71
N GLY A 84 4.12 8.52 5.10
CA GLY A 84 4.33 7.19 5.65
C GLY A 84 5.05 6.26 4.66
N TYR A 85 4.64 6.31 3.38
CA TYR A 85 5.32 5.55 2.32
C TYR A 85 6.75 6.03 2.09
N PHE A 86 7.00 7.34 2.01
CA PHE A 86 8.34 7.89 1.78
C PHE A 86 9.31 7.56 2.92
N ALA A 87 8.86 7.67 4.18
CA ALA A 87 9.66 7.23 5.33
C ALA A 87 10.02 5.74 5.25
N HIS A 88 9.08 4.89 4.81
CA HIS A 88 9.34 3.48 4.58
C HIS A 88 10.34 3.24 3.44
N PHE A 89 10.19 3.93 2.30
CA PHE A 89 11.11 3.81 1.16
C PHE A 89 12.52 4.25 1.52
N TRP A 90 12.66 5.33 2.30
CA TRP A 90 13.94 5.79 2.80
C TRP A 90 14.66 4.72 3.63
N ALA A 91 13.92 4.05 4.52
CA ALA A 91 14.45 2.95 5.34
C ALA A 91 14.89 1.77 4.45
N VAL A 92 14.03 1.34 3.52
CA VAL A 92 14.32 0.24 2.57
C VAL A 92 15.60 0.54 1.76
N LEU A 93 15.68 1.71 1.14
CA LEU A 93 16.84 2.10 0.33
C LEU A 93 18.10 2.25 1.19
N SER A 94 17.98 2.79 2.40
CA SER A 94 19.12 2.90 3.32
C SER A 94 19.70 1.54 3.71
N ASP A 95 18.86 0.51 3.80
CA ASP A 95 19.27 -0.87 4.07
C ASP A 95 19.87 -1.59 2.85
N CYS A 96 19.77 -1.01 1.64
CA CYS A 96 20.42 -1.53 0.44
C CYS A 96 21.90 -1.15 0.31
N ARG A 97 22.43 -0.22 1.12
CA ARG A 97 23.84 0.20 1.06
C ARG A 97 24.79 -0.99 1.28
N ALA A 98 25.94 -0.99 0.62
CA ALA A 98 26.90 -2.11 0.67
C ALA A 98 27.33 -2.47 2.11
N SER A 99 27.43 -1.48 3.00
CA SER A 99 27.74 -1.68 4.42
C SER A 99 26.69 -2.53 5.17
N LYS A 100 25.41 -2.43 4.79
CA LYS A 100 24.28 -3.18 5.37
C LYS A 100 24.21 -4.60 4.80
N LEU A 101 24.59 -4.76 3.54
CA LEU A 101 24.63 -6.06 2.88
C LEU A 101 25.66 -7.03 3.48
N ARG A 102 26.68 -6.53 4.20
CA ARG A 102 27.63 -7.37 4.95
C ARG A 102 26.97 -8.32 5.95
N GLY A 103 25.77 -7.97 6.45
CA GLY A 103 24.98 -8.86 7.30
C GLY A 103 24.48 -10.13 6.61
N TYR A 104 24.51 -10.17 5.26
CA TYR A 104 24.05 -11.27 4.43
C TYR A 104 25.18 -12.05 3.75
N GLY A 105 26.44 -11.71 4.04
CA GLY A 105 27.62 -12.39 3.50
C GLY A 105 28.74 -11.43 3.11
N ASP A 106 29.82 -11.98 2.55
CA ASP A 106 30.96 -11.19 2.10
C ASP A 106 30.56 -10.26 0.95
N VAL A 107 30.95 -9.00 1.08
CA VAL A 107 30.70 -7.96 0.08
C VAL A 107 31.95 -7.77 -0.77
N ALA A 108 31.78 -7.73 -2.09
CA ALA A 108 32.89 -7.53 -3.02
C ALA A 108 33.62 -6.19 -2.74
N PRO A 109 34.96 -6.13 -2.81
CA PRO A 109 35.75 -4.94 -2.42
C PRO A 109 35.42 -3.63 -3.14
N ARG A 110 34.67 -3.67 -4.25
CA ARG A 110 34.25 -2.49 -5.03
C ARG A 110 32.73 -2.30 -5.08
N LEU A 111 31.94 -3.12 -4.37
CA LEU A 111 30.48 -3.02 -4.43
C LEU A 111 30.01 -1.66 -3.94
N GLU A 112 30.58 -1.17 -2.83
CA GLU A 112 30.26 0.15 -2.27
C GLU A 112 30.45 1.29 -3.30
N GLN A 113 31.50 1.22 -4.12
CA GLN A 113 31.81 2.24 -5.13
C GLN A 113 30.83 2.24 -6.31
N VAL A 114 30.07 1.15 -6.50
CA VAL A 114 29.15 0.98 -7.63
C VAL A 114 27.70 1.09 -7.17
N LEU A 115 27.35 0.46 -6.06
CA LEU A 115 25.98 0.36 -5.55
C LEU A 115 25.55 1.63 -4.81
N ASP A 116 26.38 2.12 -3.90
CA ASP A 116 25.97 3.22 -3.01
C ASP A 116 25.65 4.51 -3.80
N PRO A 117 26.37 4.90 -4.87
CA PRO A 117 25.97 6.05 -5.70
C PRO A 117 24.57 5.92 -6.31
N GLU A 118 24.19 4.72 -6.75
CA GLU A 118 22.85 4.46 -7.32
C GLU A 118 21.77 4.51 -6.23
N VAL A 119 22.06 3.97 -5.04
CA VAL A 119 21.17 4.08 -3.87
C VAL A 119 20.98 5.55 -3.48
N GLU A 120 22.05 6.34 -3.43
CA GLU A 120 21.96 7.78 -3.14
C GLU A 120 21.17 8.53 -4.22
N ALA A 121 21.33 8.19 -5.50
CA ALA A 121 20.53 8.77 -6.58
C ALA A 121 19.02 8.51 -6.38
N LEU A 122 18.63 7.30 -5.98
CA LEU A 122 17.25 6.96 -5.65
C LEU A 122 16.74 7.72 -4.42
N LEU A 123 17.55 7.81 -3.37
CA LEU A 123 17.22 8.56 -2.15
C LEU A 123 16.93 10.04 -2.44
N VAL A 124 17.75 10.69 -3.28
CA VAL A 124 17.52 12.09 -3.72
C VAL A 124 16.17 12.25 -4.44
N LEU A 125 15.76 11.26 -5.23
CA LEU A 125 14.45 11.28 -5.90
C LEU A 125 13.29 11.14 -4.90
N ILE A 126 13.42 10.29 -3.89
CA ILE A 126 12.43 10.15 -2.81
C ILE A 126 12.31 11.46 -2.01
N GLU A 127 13.43 12.10 -1.64
CA GLU A 127 13.40 13.41 -0.96
C GLU A 127 12.71 14.48 -1.79
N ARG A 128 12.87 14.43 -3.12
CA ARG A 128 12.17 15.36 -4.02
C ARG A 128 10.66 15.13 -3.97
N LEU A 129 10.20 13.88 -3.97
CA LEU A 129 8.78 13.55 -3.81
C LEU A 129 8.24 13.99 -2.45
N GLU A 130 9.01 13.79 -1.39
CA GLU A 130 8.64 14.20 -0.04
C GLU A 130 8.45 15.72 0.07
N ARG A 131 9.38 16.50 -0.48
CA ARG A 131 9.27 17.97 -0.53
C ARG A 131 8.02 18.47 -1.26
N MET A 132 7.49 17.72 -2.24
CA MET A 132 6.24 18.09 -2.93
C MET A 132 5.00 17.93 -2.05
N VAL A 133 5.05 17.08 -1.02
CA VAL A 133 3.91 16.80 -0.13
C VAL A 133 3.99 17.52 1.22
N GLU A 134 5.16 18.08 1.56
CA GLU A 134 5.33 19.04 2.65
C GLU A 134 4.50 20.31 2.38
N ARG A 135 3.90 20.89 3.43
CA ARG A 135 3.10 22.12 3.31
C ARG A 135 4.05 23.32 3.29
N GLN A 136 3.78 24.28 2.41
CA GLN A 136 4.13 25.69 2.62
C GLN A 136 3.35 26.25 3.81
#